data_AF-A0A6A5ACD0-F1
#
_entry.id   AF-A0A6A5ACD0-F1
#
_cell.length_a   1.000
_cell.length_b   1.000
_cell.length_c   1.000
_cell.angle_alpha   90.00
_cell.angle_beta   90.00
_cell.angle_gamma   90.00
#
_symmetry.space_group_name_H-M   'P 1'
#
loop_
_entity.id
_entity.type
_entity.pdbx_description
1 polymer ?
#
loop_
_entity_poly.entity_id
_entity_poly.type
_entity_poly.pdbx_seq_one_letter_code
_entity_poly.pdbx_strand_id
1 'polypeptide(L)'
;MYAEPVIFVILSSIFPTIRMWPDVTFSTLIELYHEMATMFGLTHEYWYYHELLQYVKSIHDRNVILTGHSLGGAIARVVGSVLGKPSVSFSPPGSGQTYSKLVHDIAGQDMQVDRSRLHHECTCVLPEYDPVTMIDTQSGLIQRITCDTPHLSMQLSCHMIQGTLCNLLQHCGDDRGRFSSCQFEHRITSLSQDVFEAVFVDVLSPTTLSGLLMAVALVLSLVRHKIITHRRLSVTASSPSPNNHKTSHDPSRE
;
A
#
# COMPACT_ATOMS: atom_id res chain seq x y z
N MET A 1 -1.81 7.97 6.26
CA MET A 1 -0.50 7.86 5.58
C MET A 1 -0.48 6.67 4.61
N TYR A 2 -0.58 5.43 5.07
CA TYR A 2 -0.29 4.22 4.27
C TYR A 2 -1.50 3.38 3.84
N ALA A 3 -2.75 3.83 4.06
CA ALA A 3 -3.94 3.02 3.75
C ALA A 3 -3.98 2.60 2.27
N GLU A 4 -3.75 3.54 1.37
CA GLU A 4 -3.81 3.34 -0.08
C GLU A 4 -2.68 2.43 -0.57
N PRO A 5 -1.38 2.66 -0.24
CA PRO A 5 -0.32 1.70 -0.55
C PRO A 5 -0.56 0.29 -0.01
N VAL A 6 -1.10 0.14 1.20
CA VAL A 6 -1.44 -1.19 1.76
C VAL A 6 -2.54 -1.86 0.96
N ILE A 7 -3.61 -1.13 0.62
CA ILE A 7 -4.68 -1.64 -0.25
C ILE A 7 -4.10 -2.07 -1.61
N PHE A 8 -3.19 -1.29 -2.19
CA PHE A 8 -2.55 -1.66 -3.45
C PHE A 8 -1.67 -2.91 -3.34
N VAL A 9 -0.93 -3.10 -2.25
CA VAL A 9 -0.19 -4.34 -2.01
C VAL A 9 -1.15 -5.53 -2.02
N ILE A 10 -2.29 -5.41 -1.33
CA ILE A 10 -3.35 -6.43 -1.31
C ILE A 10 -3.91 -6.70 -2.71
N LEU A 11 -4.32 -5.65 -3.41
CA LEU A 11 -4.86 -5.76 -4.76
C LEU A 11 -3.83 -6.30 -5.76
N SER A 12 -2.54 -5.99 -5.60
CA SER A 12 -1.47 -6.47 -6.48
C SER A 12 -1.20 -7.97 -6.33
N SER A 13 -1.51 -8.53 -5.16
CA SER A 13 -1.49 -9.98 -4.93
C SER A 13 -2.64 -10.69 -5.64
N ILE A 14 -3.77 -9.98 -5.83
CA ILE A 14 -4.95 -10.45 -6.59
C ILE A 14 -4.76 -10.30 -8.10
N PHE A 15 -4.31 -9.12 -8.51
CA PHE A 15 -4.22 -8.68 -9.89
C PHE A 15 -2.76 -8.33 -10.20
N PRO A 16 -1.94 -9.30 -10.66
CA PRO A 16 -0.52 -9.10 -10.89
C PRO A 16 -0.20 -8.00 -11.91
N THR A 17 -1.16 -7.67 -12.78
CA THR A 17 -1.05 -6.58 -13.76
C THR A 17 -0.85 -5.22 -13.12
N ILE A 18 -1.32 -5.02 -11.88
CA ILE A 18 -1.10 -3.81 -11.09
C ILE A 18 0.40 -3.61 -10.85
N ARG A 19 1.18 -4.69 -10.64
CA ARG A 19 2.65 -4.60 -10.45
C ARG A 19 3.40 -4.13 -11.69
N MET A 20 2.78 -4.19 -12.88
CA MET A 20 3.38 -3.72 -14.13
C MET A 20 3.12 -2.23 -14.39
N TRP A 21 2.33 -1.56 -13.55
CA TRP A 21 2.04 -0.15 -13.74
C TRP A 21 3.24 0.73 -13.36
N PRO A 22 3.58 1.74 -14.16
CA PRO A 22 4.61 2.71 -13.79
C PRO A 22 4.28 3.46 -12.50
N ASP A 23 5.31 3.85 -11.74
CA ASP A 23 5.17 4.64 -10.51
C ASP A 23 4.36 5.93 -10.71
N VAL A 24 4.47 6.53 -11.90
CA VAL A 24 3.73 7.74 -12.27
C VAL A 24 2.22 7.48 -12.30
N THR A 25 1.79 6.36 -12.88
CA THR A 25 0.37 5.98 -12.93
C THR A 25 -0.22 5.83 -11.53
N PHE A 26 0.55 5.23 -10.61
CA PHE A 26 0.13 5.11 -9.22
C PHE A 26 0.05 6.45 -8.51
N SER A 27 1.06 7.30 -8.68
CA SER A 27 1.10 8.61 -8.05
C SER A 27 -0.08 9.46 -8.50
N THR A 28 -0.38 9.48 -9.80
CA THR A 28 -1.53 10.21 -10.35
C THR A 28 -2.87 9.66 -9.87
N LEU A 29 -3.03 8.34 -9.73
CA LEU A 29 -4.28 7.77 -9.19
C LEU A 29 -4.48 8.12 -7.71
N ILE A 30 -3.39 8.11 -6.94
CA ILE A 30 -3.40 8.47 -5.53
C ILE A 30 -3.67 9.97 -5.35
N GLU A 31 -3.04 10.82 -6.16
CA GLU A 31 -3.30 12.26 -6.21
C GLU A 31 -4.77 12.54 -6.56
N LEU A 32 -5.29 11.92 -7.62
CA LEU A 32 -6.69 12.05 -8.03
C LEU A 32 -7.66 11.58 -6.93
N TYR A 33 -7.38 10.44 -6.30
CA TYR A 33 -8.19 9.96 -5.17
C TYR A 33 -8.16 10.94 -4.00
N HIS A 34 -7.00 11.50 -3.70
CA HIS A 34 -6.84 12.48 -2.64
C HIS A 34 -7.62 13.77 -2.95
N GLU A 35 -7.48 14.31 -4.17
CA GLU A 35 -8.24 15.48 -4.64
C GLU A 35 -9.75 15.26 -4.61
N MET A 36 -10.22 14.08 -5.00
CA MET A 36 -11.63 13.73 -4.89
C MET A 36 -12.06 13.65 -3.43
N ALA A 37 -11.29 13.01 -2.56
CA ALA A 37 -11.60 12.89 -1.14
C ALA A 37 -11.64 14.26 -0.44
N THR A 38 -10.71 15.17 -0.75
CA THR A 38 -10.70 16.54 -0.23
C THR A 38 -11.88 17.36 -0.77
N MET A 39 -12.26 17.19 -2.04
CA MET A 39 -13.48 17.80 -2.61
C MET A 39 -14.76 17.39 -1.86
N PHE A 40 -14.80 16.16 -1.31
CA PHE A 40 -15.91 15.67 -0.48
C PHE A 40 -15.74 15.95 1.02
N GLY A 41 -14.75 16.75 1.43
CA GLY A 41 -14.52 17.12 2.83
C GLY A 41 -14.01 15.97 3.71
N LEU A 42 -13.63 14.83 3.12
CA LEU A 42 -12.98 13.71 3.80
C LEU A 42 -11.49 14.01 3.93
N THR A 43 -11.16 15.06 4.70
CA THR A 43 -9.77 15.40 4.99
C THR A 43 -9.22 14.40 6.02
N HIS A 44 -8.09 13.77 5.71
CA HIS A 44 -7.33 13.06 6.72
C HIS A 44 -6.42 14.06 7.42
N GLU A 45 -6.62 14.27 8.72
CA GLU A 45 -5.79 15.21 9.48
C GLU A 45 -4.32 14.74 9.48
N TYR A 46 -3.46 15.58 8.89
CA TYR A 46 -2.01 15.37 8.76
C TYR A 46 -1.24 15.69 10.05
N TRP A 47 -1.87 15.57 11.23
CA TRP A 47 -1.34 16.02 12.51
C TRP A 47 0.01 15.38 12.88
N TYR A 48 0.28 14.15 12.40
CA TYR A 48 1.49 13.40 12.72
C TYR A 48 2.81 14.06 12.27
N TYR A 49 2.81 14.85 11.19
CA TYR A 49 4.03 15.49 10.70
C TYR A 49 4.21 16.90 11.25
N HIS A 50 3.12 17.57 11.63
CA HIS A 50 3.11 19.01 11.86
C HIS A 50 4.02 19.38 13.04
N GLU A 51 3.86 18.70 14.17
CA GLU A 51 4.67 18.93 15.37
C GLU A 51 6.16 18.66 15.12
N LEU A 52 6.48 17.56 14.45
CA LEU A 52 7.86 17.22 14.15
C LEU A 52 8.48 18.20 13.14
N LEU A 53 7.72 18.61 12.12
CA LEU A 53 8.13 19.63 11.15
C LEU A 53 8.42 20.95 11.86
N GLN A 54 7.53 21.42 12.73
CA GLN A 54 7.73 22.65 13.50
C GLN A 54 8.95 22.55 14.42
N TYR A 55 9.09 21.44 15.14
CA TYR A 55 10.23 21.22 16.03
C TYR A 55 11.56 21.23 15.26
N VAL A 56 11.67 20.50 14.14
CA VAL A 56 12.90 20.51 13.35
C VAL A 56 13.16 21.87 12.72
N LYS A 57 12.12 22.58 12.25
CA LYS A 57 12.26 23.96 11.75
C LYS A 57 12.79 24.91 12.83
N SER A 58 12.45 24.71 14.11
CA SER A 58 12.89 25.56 15.22
C SER A 58 14.37 25.39 15.58
N ILE A 59 15.02 24.31 15.11
CA ILE A 59 16.43 24.05 15.39
C ILE A 59 17.29 24.76 14.34
N HIS A 60 18.05 25.76 14.78
CA HIS A 60 18.91 26.58 13.90
C HIS A 60 20.40 26.50 14.25
N ASP A 61 20.74 25.98 15.43
CA ASP A 61 22.07 26.00 16.03
C ASP A 61 22.91 24.77 15.69
N ARG A 62 22.31 23.74 15.06
CA ARG A 62 22.98 22.47 14.77
C ARG A 62 22.39 21.76 13.55
N ASN A 63 23.20 20.87 13.00
CA ASN A 63 22.76 19.95 11.95
C ASN A 63 21.81 18.91 12.55
N VAL A 64 20.69 18.68 11.87
CA VAL A 64 19.67 17.71 12.27
C VAL A 64 19.68 16.56 11.27
N ILE A 65 19.85 15.34 11.79
CA ILE A 65 19.67 14.10 11.03
C ILE A 65 18.46 13.40 11.66
N LEU A 66 17.47 13.08 10.82
CA LEU A 66 16.28 12.38 11.26
C LEU A 66 16.53 10.88 11.24
N THR A 67 16.01 10.16 12.23
CA THR A 67 16.08 8.71 12.25
C THR A 67 14.82 8.11 12.84
N GLY A 68 14.60 6.85 12.53
CA GLY A 68 13.47 6.10 13.04
C GLY A 68 13.43 4.69 12.50
N HIS A 69 12.66 3.85 13.18
CA HIS A 69 12.36 2.49 12.79
C HIS A 69 10.90 2.39 12.34
N SER A 70 10.59 1.50 11.39
CA SER A 70 9.23 1.22 10.95
C SER A 70 8.49 2.51 10.52
N LEU A 71 7.29 2.77 11.05
CA LEU A 71 6.55 4.01 10.83
C LEU A 71 7.35 5.27 11.22
N GLY A 72 8.13 5.23 12.30
CA GLY A 72 8.99 6.35 12.68
C GLY A 72 10.08 6.64 11.64
N GLY A 73 10.59 5.60 10.98
CA GLY A 73 11.52 5.72 9.86
C GLY A 73 10.88 6.37 8.63
N ALA A 74 9.64 6.00 8.32
CA ALA A 74 8.86 6.64 7.26
C ALA A 74 8.59 8.13 7.53
N ILE A 75 8.18 8.48 8.75
CA ILE A 75 7.97 9.86 9.17
C ILE A 75 9.28 10.65 9.06
N ALA A 76 10.40 10.09 9.53
CA ALA A 76 11.72 10.71 9.44
C ALA A 76 12.12 11.03 7.99
N ARG A 77 11.85 10.11 7.05
CA ARG A 77 12.14 10.30 5.62
C ARG A 77 11.29 11.41 4.99
N VAL A 78 9.99 11.42 5.30
CA VAL A 78 9.05 12.43 4.79
C VAL A 78 9.43 13.81 5.33
N VAL A 79 9.55 13.96 6.65
CA VAL A 79 9.89 15.23 7.28
C VAL A 79 11.28 15.71 6.84
N GLY A 80 12.25 14.80 6.72
CA GLY A 80 13.59 15.11 6.26
C GLY A 80 13.58 15.64 4.84
N SER A 81 12.90 14.94 3.93
CA SER A 81 12.81 15.35 2.52
C SER A 81 12.10 16.70 2.35
N VAL A 82 11.00 16.91 3.07
CA VAL A 82 10.27 18.18 3.08
C VAL A 82 11.17 19.34 3.54
N LEU A 83 11.94 19.14 4.60
CA LEU A 83 12.81 20.17 5.17
C LEU A 83 14.21 20.25 4.52
N GLY A 84 14.53 19.37 3.57
CA GLY A 84 15.88 19.23 3.01
C GLY A 84 16.91 18.85 4.07
N LYS A 85 16.55 17.90 4.94
CA LYS A 85 17.40 17.35 6.00
C LYS A 85 17.65 15.86 5.76
N PRO A 86 18.88 15.38 6.00
CA PRO A 86 19.21 13.97 5.82
C PRO A 86 18.45 13.10 6.83
N SER A 87 18.12 11.89 6.41
CA SER A 87 17.42 10.89 7.21
C SER A 87 18.07 9.51 7.06
N VAL A 88 18.23 8.81 8.19
CA VAL A 88 18.71 7.43 8.24
C VAL A 88 17.66 6.59 8.93
N SER A 89 17.06 5.65 8.21
CA SER A 89 15.89 4.89 8.68
C SER A 89 16.14 3.39 8.66
N PHE A 90 15.47 2.67 9.55
CA PHE A 90 15.62 1.22 9.70
C PHE A 90 14.27 0.54 9.49
N SER A 91 14.20 -0.42 8.57
CA SER A 91 12.95 -1.10 8.20
C SER A 91 11.77 -0.16 7.92
N PRO A 92 11.93 0.99 7.23
CA PRO A 92 10.77 1.83 6.92
C PRO A 92 9.91 1.16 5.83
N PRO A 93 8.58 1.36 5.83
CA PRO A 93 7.84 1.20 4.59
C PRO A 93 8.35 2.21 3.55
N GLY A 94 8.10 1.91 2.29
CA GLY A 94 8.40 2.80 1.17
C GLY A 94 7.72 4.15 1.32
N SER A 95 8.18 5.13 0.55
CA SER A 95 7.66 6.49 0.63
C SER A 95 7.43 7.12 -0.74
N GLY A 96 7.72 6.41 -1.83
CA GLY A 96 7.67 6.97 -3.18
C GLY A 96 6.26 7.44 -3.57
N GLN A 97 5.25 6.61 -3.33
CA GLN A 97 3.85 6.92 -3.65
C GLN A 97 3.20 7.77 -2.56
N THR A 98 3.48 7.45 -1.29
CA THR A 98 2.93 8.19 -0.15
C THR A 98 3.35 9.65 -0.16
N TYR A 99 4.57 9.96 -0.59
CA TYR A 99 5.06 11.33 -0.67
C TYR A 99 4.39 12.15 -1.78
N SER A 100 3.89 11.52 -2.84
CA SER A 100 3.10 12.19 -3.90
C SER A 100 1.87 12.91 -3.35
N LYS A 101 1.27 12.37 -2.28
CA LYS A 101 0.10 12.98 -1.63
C LYS A 101 0.39 14.34 -1.00
N LEU A 102 1.65 14.60 -0.70
CA LEU A 102 2.08 15.82 -0.01
C LEU A 102 2.29 17.00 -0.98
N VAL A 103 2.20 16.76 -2.30
CA VAL A 103 2.44 17.77 -3.34
C VAL A 103 1.45 18.93 -3.28
N HIS A 104 0.24 18.70 -2.77
CA HIS A 104 -0.83 19.70 -2.78
C HIS A 104 -1.27 20.20 -1.40
N ASP A 105 -0.94 19.50 -0.31
CA ASP A 105 -1.37 19.92 1.02
C ASP A 105 -0.48 19.32 2.12
N ILE A 106 0.45 20.12 2.65
CA ILE A 106 1.08 19.82 3.94
C ILE A 106 0.48 20.78 4.97
N ALA A 107 -0.49 20.28 5.71
CA ALA A 107 -1.08 20.98 6.86
C ALA A 107 -1.57 22.41 6.54
N GLY A 108 -2.18 22.62 5.37
CA GLY A 108 -2.72 23.91 4.95
C GLY A 108 -1.66 24.96 4.58
N GLN A 109 -0.40 24.56 4.37
CA GLN A 109 0.66 25.42 3.87
C GLN A 109 1.04 25.02 2.45
N ASP A 110 1.13 26.02 1.56
CA ASP A 110 1.61 25.89 0.18
C ASP A 110 3.13 25.63 0.22
N MET A 111 3.50 24.37 0.47
CA MET A 111 4.89 23.95 0.64
C MET A 111 5.28 23.13 -0.58
N GLN A 112 6.15 23.69 -1.43
CA GLN A 112 6.60 23.00 -2.63
C GLN A 112 7.42 21.75 -2.28
N VAL A 113 6.83 20.59 -2.56
CA VAL A 113 7.43 19.29 -2.33
C VAL A 113 8.33 18.90 -3.50
N ASP A 114 9.64 18.94 -3.28
CA ASP A 114 10.63 18.44 -4.23
C ASP A 114 10.83 16.92 -4.05
N ARG A 115 10.39 16.14 -5.03
CA ARG A 115 10.51 14.67 -5.05
C ARG A 115 11.96 14.20 -5.12
N SER A 116 12.87 14.99 -5.68
CA SER A 116 14.27 14.61 -5.78
C SER A 116 14.93 14.48 -4.39
N ARG A 117 14.40 15.21 -3.40
CA ARG A 117 14.91 15.17 -2.01
C ARG A 117 14.72 13.81 -1.36
N LEU A 118 13.66 13.06 -1.67
CA LEU A 118 13.54 11.67 -1.23
C LEU A 118 14.68 10.79 -1.72
N HIS A 119 15.24 11.09 -2.89
CA HIS A 119 16.34 10.33 -3.45
C HIS A 119 17.70 10.77 -2.90
N HIS A 120 17.87 12.05 -2.56
CA HIS A 120 19.14 12.61 -2.13
C HIS A 120 19.32 12.64 -0.61
N GLU A 121 18.24 12.75 0.16
CA GLU A 121 18.29 12.97 1.62
C GLU A 121 17.91 11.72 2.43
N CYS A 122 17.52 10.62 1.79
CA CYS A 122 17.10 9.41 2.49
C CYS A 122 18.10 8.28 2.33
N THR A 123 18.52 7.71 3.46
CA THR A 123 19.18 6.41 3.54
C THR A 123 18.32 5.48 4.37
N CYS A 124 18.17 4.23 3.93
CA CYS A 124 17.47 3.20 4.67
C CYS A 124 18.24 1.89 4.73
N VAL A 125 18.14 1.23 5.88
CA VAL A 125 18.64 -0.14 6.10
C VAL A 125 17.44 -1.07 6.10
N LEU A 126 17.45 -2.07 5.21
CA LEU A 126 16.34 -2.99 5.00
C LEU A 126 16.79 -4.43 5.26
N PRO A 127 16.28 -5.08 6.30
CA PRO A 127 16.41 -6.52 6.45
C PRO A 127 15.69 -7.25 5.32
N GLU A 128 16.31 -8.30 4.82
CA GLU A 128 15.68 -9.21 3.88
C GLU A 128 14.44 -9.86 4.51
N TYR A 129 13.43 -10.10 3.66
CA TYR A 129 12.16 -10.71 4.05
C TYR A 129 11.34 -9.92 5.09
N ASP A 130 11.67 -8.66 5.36
CA ASP A 130 10.82 -7.79 6.16
C ASP A 130 9.57 -7.34 5.35
N PRO A 131 8.36 -7.82 5.70
CA PRO A 131 7.16 -7.53 4.93
C PRO A 131 6.74 -6.05 5.00
N VAL A 132 7.16 -5.30 6.03
CA VAL A 132 6.81 -3.87 6.16
C VAL A 132 7.55 -3.05 5.11
N THR A 133 8.80 -3.41 4.80
CA THR A 133 9.59 -2.71 3.78
C THR A 133 9.07 -2.89 2.36
N MET A 134 8.16 -3.84 2.15
CA MET A 134 7.51 -4.12 0.86
C MET A 134 6.28 -3.24 0.61
N ILE A 135 5.82 -2.48 1.61
CA ILE A 135 4.70 -1.54 1.45
C ILE A 135 5.24 -0.29 0.75
N ASP A 136 4.63 0.12 -0.36
CA ASP A 136 5.06 1.29 -1.15
C ASP A 136 6.47 1.13 -1.78
N THR A 137 6.81 2.00 -2.73
CA THR A 137 8.11 2.05 -3.41
C THR A 137 9.16 2.69 -2.50
N GLN A 138 10.31 2.02 -2.34
CA GLN A 138 11.46 2.57 -1.61
C GLN A 138 12.17 3.65 -2.43
N SER A 139 12.71 4.67 -1.76
CA SER A 139 13.44 5.79 -2.40
C SER A 139 14.76 6.08 -1.68
N GLY A 140 15.68 6.79 -2.32
CA GLY A 140 16.98 7.10 -1.73
C GLY A 140 17.97 5.93 -1.73
N LEU A 141 18.99 6.01 -0.87
CA LEU A 141 20.00 4.99 -0.72
C LEU A 141 19.46 3.82 0.11
N ILE A 142 19.48 2.61 -0.48
CA ILE A 142 18.96 1.40 0.13
C ILE A 142 20.15 0.47 0.47
N GLN A 143 20.41 0.27 1.75
CA GLN A 143 21.34 -0.74 2.24
C GLN A 143 20.55 -1.98 2.66
N ARG A 144 20.64 -3.06 1.89
CA ARG A 144 20.04 -4.35 2.28
C ARG A 144 20.95 -5.09 3.24
N ILE A 145 20.38 -5.74 4.24
CA ILE A 145 21.09 -6.59 5.21
C ILE A 145 20.36 -7.93 5.34
N THR A 146 21.08 -8.97 5.75
CA THR A 146 20.48 -10.30 5.93
C THR A 146 19.59 -10.32 7.18
N CYS A 147 18.55 -11.14 7.13
CA CYS A 147 17.77 -11.50 8.32
C CYS A 147 18.10 -12.93 8.72
N ASP A 148 18.42 -13.14 10.00
CA ASP A 148 18.85 -14.45 10.52
C ASP A 148 17.66 -15.40 10.80
N THR A 149 16.45 -14.86 10.83
CA THR A 149 15.20 -15.60 11.05
C THR A 149 14.22 -15.47 9.88
N PRO A 150 14.62 -15.78 8.63
CA PRO A 150 13.77 -15.57 7.46
C PRO A 150 12.52 -16.48 7.51
N HIS A 151 12.61 -17.63 8.18
CA HIS A 151 11.49 -18.55 8.42
C HIS A 151 10.41 -17.97 9.35
N LEU A 152 10.73 -16.93 10.14
CA LEU A 152 9.78 -16.20 11.00
C LEU A 152 9.46 -14.80 10.44
N SER A 153 9.80 -14.53 9.17
CA SER A 153 9.55 -13.24 8.51
C SER A 153 8.09 -12.82 8.55
N MET A 154 7.16 -13.77 8.33
CA MET A 154 5.71 -13.54 8.40
C MET A 154 5.22 -13.19 9.81
N GLN A 155 6.01 -13.51 10.84
CA GLN A 155 5.75 -13.12 12.21
C GLN A 155 6.46 -11.79 12.56
N LEU A 156 6.90 -11.02 11.57
CA LEU A 156 7.63 -9.75 11.75
C LEU A 156 8.98 -9.88 12.46
N SER A 157 9.54 -11.09 12.52
CA SER A 157 10.85 -11.31 13.14
C SER A 157 11.96 -10.48 12.47
N CYS A 158 11.96 -10.45 11.14
CA CYS A 158 12.90 -9.64 10.35
C CYS A 158 12.65 -8.13 10.46
N HIS A 159 11.45 -7.72 10.89
CA HIS A 159 11.11 -6.31 11.07
C HIS A 159 11.67 -5.72 12.36
N MET A 160 12.01 -6.56 13.34
CA MET A 160 12.45 -6.11 14.66
C MET A 160 13.79 -5.36 14.57
N ILE A 161 13.86 -4.17 15.19
CA ILE A 161 15.07 -3.34 15.20
C ILE A 161 16.25 -4.05 15.88
N GLN A 162 15.98 -4.93 16.85
CA GLN A 162 16.99 -5.72 17.54
C GLN A 162 17.75 -6.61 16.55
N GLY A 163 17.05 -7.30 15.65
CA GLY A 163 17.68 -8.14 14.62
C GLY A 163 18.54 -7.32 13.66
N THR A 164 18.01 -6.18 13.19
CA THR A 164 18.75 -5.22 12.35
C THR A 164 20.03 -4.76 13.02
N LEU A 165 19.94 -4.36 14.29
CA LEU A 165 21.07 -3.88 15.07
C LEU A 165 22.10 -4.99 15.31
N CYS A 166 21.67 -6.19 15.68
CA CYS A 166 22.54 -7.33 15.87
C CYS A 166 23.33 -7.65 14.60
N ASN A 167 22.67 -7.65 13.44
CA ASN A 167 23.31 -7.89 12.15
C ASN A 167 24.38 -6.81 11.86
N LEU A 168 24.04 -5.53 12.04
CA LEU A 168 25.00 -4.44 11.88
C LEU A 168 26.19 -4.56 12.83
N LEU A 169 25.97 -4.93 14.09
CA LEU A 169 27.04 -5.09 15.07
C LEU A 169 27.97 -6.26 14.73
N GLN A 170 27.42 -7.39 14.28
CA GLN A 170 28.21 -8.56 13.90
C GLN A 170 29.06 -8.31 12.65
N HIS A 171 28.56 -7.53 11.70
CA HIS A 171 29.24 -7.29 10.42
C HIS A 171 30.08 -6.01 10.37
N CYS A 172 29.68 -4.96 11.08
CA CYS A 172 30.38 -3.66 11.08
C CYS A 172 31.15 -3.38 12.38
N GLY A 173 30.89 -4.15 13.46
CA GLY A 173 31.52 -3.95 14.75
C GLY A 173 30.95 -2.75 15.53
N ASP A 174 31.52 -2.54 16.72
CA ASP A 174 31.21 -1.41 17.58
C ASP A 174 32.44 -0.98 18.39
N ASP A 175 33.33 -0.23 17.72
CA ASP A 175 34.59 0.26 18.29
C ASP A 175 34.39 1.10 19.57
N ARG A 176 33.16 1.62 19.78
CA ARG A 176 32.80 2.44 20.94
C ARG A 176 32.26 1.63 22.12
N GLY A 177 32.08 0.31 21.98
CA GLY A 177 31.59 -0.56 23.06
C GLY A 177 30.24 -0.15 23.65
N ARG A 178 29.34 0.39 22.82
CA ARG A 178 27.97 0.79 23.16
C ARG A 178 27.06 -0.41 23.40
N PHE A 179 27.36 -1.58 22.82
CA PHE A 179 26.53 -2.78 22.93
C PHE A 179 27.25 -3.90 23.67
N SER A 180 26.57 -4.49 24.66
CA SER A 180 27.11 -5.58 25.48
C SER A 180 26.96 -6.96 24.85
N SER A 181 25.88 -7.19 24.11
CA SER A 181 25.61 -8.47 23.44
C SER A 181 24.55 -8.33 22.33
N CYS A 182 24.56 -9.30 21.42
CA CYS A 182 23.55 -9.48 20.37
C CYS A 182 22.69 -10.71 20.68
N GLN A 183 22.08 -10.76 21.87
CA GLN A 183 21.18 -11.84 22.27
C GLN A 183 19.76 -11.31 22.36
N PHE A 184 18.92 -11.67 21.39
CA PHE A 184 17.51 -11.34 21.37
C PHE A 184 16.69 -12.60 21.12
N GLU A 185 15.77 -12.89 22.03
CA GLU A 185 14.77 -13.94 21.84
C GLU A 185 13.49 -13.31 21.30
N HIS A 186 13.05 -13.77 20.13
CA HIS A 186 11.82 -13.29 19.50
C HIS A 186 10.60 -13.78 20.29
N ARG A 187 10.22 -13.05 21.35
CA ARG A 187 8.90 -13.18 21.99
C ARG A 187 7.94 -12.17 21.38
N ILE A 188 7.24 -12.62 20.35
CA ILE A 188 6.11 -11.87 19.80
C ILE A 188 4.92 -12.15 20.72
N THR A 189 4.40 -11.12 21.38
CA THR A 189 3.23 -11.23 22.26
C THR A 189 1.97 -11.47 21.41
N SER A 190 1.13 -12.42 21.84
CA SER A 190 -0.04 -12.95 21.11
C SER A 190 -1.08 -11.92 20.66
N LEU A 191 -1.11 -10.72 21.24
CA LEU A 191 -2.07 -9.66 20.85
C LEU A 191 -1.76 -9.04 19.47
N SER A 192 -0.51 -9.02 19.02
CA SER A 192 -0.16 -8.59 17.67
C SER A 192 -0.28 -9.71 16.64
N GLN A 193 -0.29 -10.98 17.06
CA GLN A 193 -0.56 -12.13 16.20
C GLN A 193 -1.95 -12.05 15.60
N ASP A 194 -3.00 -11.87 16.42
CA ASP A 194 -4.38 -12.01 15.95
C ASP A 194 -4.78 -10.94 14.92
N VAL A 195 -4.33 -9.70 15.08
CA VAL A 195 -4.69 -8.59 14.17
C VAL A 195 -3.84 -8.61 12.91
N PHE A 196 -2.56 -8.97 13.01
CA PHE A 196 -1.64 -8.94 11.87
C PHE A 196 -1.68 -10.24 11.04
N GLU A 197 -1.80 -11.42 11.67
CA GLU A 197 -2.06 -12.67 10.94
C GLU A 197 -3.38 -12.58 10.18
N ALA A 198 -4.46 -12.05 10.78
CA ALA A 198 -5.73 -11.89 10.07
C ALA A 198 -5.61 -11.01 8.81
N VAL A 199 -4.87 -9.90 8.87
CA VAL A 199 -4.79 -8.93 7.75
C VAL A 199 -3.73 -9.30 6.71
N PHE A 200 -2.54 -9.72 7.14
CA PHE A 200 -1.38 -9.95 6.26
C PHE A 200 -1.11 -11.42 5.93
N VAL A 201 -1.56 -12.36 6.75
CA VAL A 201 -1.37 -13.79 6.51
C VAL A 201 -2.66 -14.40 5.96
N ASP A 202 -3.81 -14.26 6.62
CA ASP A 202 -5.06 -14.90 6.23
C ASP A 202 -5.80 -14.19 5.11
N VAL A 203 -5.85 -12.86 5.06
CA VAL A 203 -6.49 -12.14 3.94
C VAL A 203 -5.58 -12.07 2.71
N LEU A 204 -4.27 -12.11 2.93
CA LEU A 204 -3.24 -11.89 1.90
C LEU A 204 -2.56 -13.20 1.44
N SER A 205 -2.87 -14.36 2.04
CA SER A 205 -2.35 -15.64 1.53
C SER A 205 -2.87 -15.90 0.11
N PRO A 206 -2.02 -16.41 -0.80
CA PRO A 206 -2.46 -16.73 -2.16
C PRO A 206 -3.63 -17.72 -2.23
N THR A 207 -3.78 -18.59 -1.22
CA THR A 207 -4.81 -19.64 -1.14
C THR A 207 -6.17 -19.10 -0.71
N THR A 208 -6.23 -18.24 0.30
CA THR A 208 -7.49 -17.60 0.72
C THR A 208 -7.98 -16.59 -0.32
N LEU A 209 -7.05 -15.83 -0.90
CA LEU A 209 -7.31 -14.85 -1.93
C LEU A 209 -7.83 -15.49 -3.22
N SER A 210 -7.20 -16.59 -3.67
CA SER A 210 -7.71 -17.36 -4.81
C SER A 210 -9.08 -17.99 -4.52
N GLY A 211 -9.32 -18.48 -3.29
CA GLY A 211 -10.62 -18.96 -2.86
C GLY A 211 -11.71 -17.88 -2.93
N LEU A 212 -11.41 -16.67 -2.44
CA LEU A 212 -12.34 -15.54 -2.45
C LEU A 212 -12.66 -15.10 -3.89
N LEU A 213 -11.66 -15.04 -4.76
CA LEU A 213 -11.82 -14.68 -6.18
C LEU A 213 -12.64 -15.72 -6.94
N MET A 214 -12.43 -17.00 -6.68
CA MET A 214 -13.24 -18.07 -7.25
C MET A 214 -14.70 -17.96 -6.80
N ALA A 215 -14.95 -17.64 -5.53
CA ALA A 215 -16.30 -17.40 -5.02
C ALA A 215 -16.97 -16.19 -5.70
N VAL A 216 -16.25 -15.07 -5.84
CA VAL A 216 -16.76 -13.88 -6.54
C VAL A 216 -17.02 -14.17 -8.03
N ALA A 217 -16.13 -14.88 -8.71
CA ALA A 217 -16.30 -15.28 -10.10
C ALA A 217 -17.51 -16.21 -10.29
N LEU A 218 -17.76 -17.13 -9.35
CA LEU A 218 -18.95 -17.98 -9.35
C LEU A 218 -20.22 -17.15 -9.15
N VAL A 219 -20.25 -16.22 -8.20
CA VAL A 219 -21.40 -15.33 -7.97
C VAL A 219 -21.68 -14.47 -9.21
N LEU A 220 -20.67 -13.85 -9.81
CA LEU A 220 -20.83 -13.07 -11.04
C LEU A 220 -21.33 -13.92 -12.21
N SER A 221 -20.87 -15.17 -12.31
CA SER A 221 -21.34 -16.11 -13.33
C SER A 221 -22.80 -16.50 -13.12
N LEU A 222 -23.23 -16.73 -11.87
CA LEU A 222 -24.62 -17.02 -11.52
C LEU A 222 -25.54 -15.83 -11.79
N VAL A 223 -25.11 -14.61 -11.43
CA VAL A 223 -25.85 -13.37 -11.72
C VAL A 223 -25.98 -13.17 -13.23
N ARG A 224 -24.89 -13.33 -13.98
CA ARG A 224 -24.93 -13.24 -15.45
C ARG A 224 -25.85 -14.29 -16.05
N HIS A 225 -25.82 -15.53 -15.55
CA HIS A 225 -26.71 -16.60 -16.01
C HIS A 225 -28.18 -16.27 -15.75
N LYS A 226 -28.49 -15.74 -14.56
CA LYS A 226 -29.85 -15.30 -14.17
C LYS A 226 -30.35 -14.14 -15.04
N ILE A 227 -29.50 -13.17 -15.37
CA ILE A 227 -29.83 -12.06 -16.27
C ILE A 227 -30.12 -12.56 -17.69
N ILE A 228 -29.29 -13.49 -18.20
CA ILE A 228 -29.46 -14.06 -19.54
C ILE A 228 -30.74 -14.91 -19.62
N THR A 229 -31.04 -15.72 -18.61
CA THR A 229 -32.27 -16.52 -18.56
C THR A 229 -33.51 -15.64 -18.44
N HIS A 230 -33.49 -14.59 -17.62
CA HIS A 230 -34.58 -13.61 -17.57
C HIS A 230 -34.80 -12.91 -18.92
N ARG A 231 -33.72 -12.53 -19.62
CA ARG A 231 -33.83 -11.94 -20.97
C ARG A 231 -34.39 -12.93 -22.00
N ARG A 232 -34.04 -14.21 -21.93
CA ARG A 232 -34.60 -15.23 -22.84
C ARG A 232 -36.09 -15.45 -22.59
N LEU A 233 -36.52 -15.47 -21.33
CA LEU A 233 -37.93 -15.61 -20.94
C LEU A 233 -38.76 -14.38 -21.32
N SER A 234 -38.21 -13.17 -21.23
CA SER A 234 -38.94 -11.96 -21.67
C SER A 234 -39.12 -11.90 -23.20
N VAL A 235 -38.18 -12.44 -23.97
CA VAL A 235 -38.25 -12.51 -25.44
C VAL A 235 -39.26 -13.58 -25.90
N THR A 236 -39.46 -14.67 -25.14
CA THR A 236 -40.47 -15.68 -25.47
C THR A 236 -41.90 -15.25 -25.10
N ALA A 237 -42.06 -14.33 -24.16
CA ALA A 237 -43.38 -13.78 -23.78
C ALA A 237 -43.93 -12.73 -24.76
N SER A 238 -43.10 -12.20 -25.67
CA SER A 238 -43.46 -11.12 -26.61
C SER A 238 -43.76 -11.57 -28.04
N SER A 239 -43.81 -12.87 -28.34
CA SER A 239 -44.22 -13.37 -29.67
C SER A 239 -45.75 -13.36 -29.83
N PRO A 240 -46.33 -12.65 -30.83
CA PRO A 240 -47.77 -12.68 -31.09
C PRO A 240 -48.21 -13.98 -31.79
N SER A 241 -49.37 -14.49 -31.35
CA SER A 241 -50.07 -15.68 -31.85
C SER A 241 -50.44 -15.60 -33.35
N PRO A 242 -50.43 -16.70 -34.12
CA PRO A 242 -50.76 -16.67 -35.55
C PRO A 242 -52.28 -16.59 -35.75
N ASN A 243 -52.75 -15.51 -36.36
CA ASN A 243 -54.15 -15.33 -36.72
C ASN A 243 -54.46 -15.93 -38.10
N ASN A 244 -55.45 -16.82 -38.12
CA ASN A 244 -56.07 -17.42 -39.31
C ASN A 244 -56.60 -16.36 -40.29
N HIS A 245 -56.15 -16.39 -41.54
CA HIS A 245 -56.82 -15.68 -42.63
C HIS A 245 -57.47 -16.67 -43.61
N LYS A 246 -58.81 -16.72 -43.55
CA LYS A 246 -59.70 -17.26 -44.58
C LYS A 246 -59.57 -16.43 -45.85
N THR A 247 -59.40 -17.08 -46.99
CA THR A 247 -59.49 -16.52 -48.33
C THR A 247 -60.96 -16.48 -48.78
N SER A 248 -61.49 -15.29 -49.05
CA SER A 248 -62.74 -15.09 -49.80
C SER A 248 -62.39 -14.46 -51.14
N HIS A 249 -62.57 -15.21 -52.23
CA HIS A 249 -62.53 -14.72 -53.60
C HIS A 249 -63.95 -14.31 -54.01
N ASP A 250 -64.12 -13.08 -54.49
CA ASP A 250 -65.34 -12.58 -55.13
C ASP A 250 -64.98 -12.04 -56.55
N PRO A 251 -65.89 -12.12 -57.55
CA PRO A 251 -65.56 -12.19 -58.98
C PRO A 251 -65.76 -10.88 -59.78
N SER A 252 -65.22 -10.90 -61.01
CA SER A 252 -65.68 -10.23 -62.25
C SER A 252 -65.67 -8.70 -62.41
N ARG A 253 -64.81 -8.23 -63.34
CA ARG A 253 -64.91 -7.15 -64.37
C ARG A 253 -63.48 -6.61 -64.62
N GLU A 254 -62.91 -6.55 -65.82
CA GLU A 254 -63.41 -6.51 -67.21
C GLU A 254 -62.61 -7.47 -68.13
#